data_AF-A0A345EAJ1-F1
#
_entry.id   AF-A0A345EAJ1-F1
#
_cell.length_a   1.000
_cell.length_b   1.000
_cell.length_c   1.000
_cell.angle_alpha   90.00
_cell.angle_beta   90.00
_cell.angle_gamma   90.00
#
_symmetry.space_group_name_H-M   'P 1'
#
loop_
_entity.id
_entity.type
_entity.pdbx_description
1 polymer ?
#
loop_
_entity_poly.entity_id
_entity_poly.type
_entity_poly.pdbx_seq_one_letter_code
_entity_poly.pdbx_strand_id
1 'polypeptide(L)'
;MTRNTRRAAAAALVVLAAGAVALPVVAVSEPRDAPEDTRPPVRVYVSETLDISSVQLSGDGTVGTEETTFTAVGGGESFTVDPTNASFDGVPVGSYYATDDSDVRADLTVVRPQVYSIVLRDERQEDVTGRSTDAANLDRLTIRARYSFADVDRLDVSVVDPSGAEVATARITENDQQITVDIPDPTPGIYRITASGSNIEAGNRTVTVRVRGQVATASATATATVTAAPTTTPTATPEPTPTATPTATPEPTPTATPEPTPTATPTAGTTADEGPGFGVVAALLALLAVALLGRRRR
;
A
#
# COMPACT_ATOMS: atom_id res chain seq x y z
N MET A 1 78.82 -32.13 -18.50
CA MET A 1 78.20 -32.63 -17.25
C MET A 1 76.88 -31.89 -17.00
N THR A 2 75.77 -32.49 -17.43
CA THR A 2 74.60 -32.89 -16.62
C THR A 2 73.71 -31.80 -16.01
N ARG A 3 72.50 -31.72 -16.59
CA ARG A 3 71.15 -31.61 -15.95
C ARG A 3 70.84 -30.34 -15.14
N ASN A 4 69.78 -29.61 -15.50
CA ASN A 4 68.39 -30.02 -15.28
C ASN A 4 67.39 -29.00 -15.85
N THR A 5 66.50 -29.49 -16.71
CA THR A 5 65.26 -28.85 -17.14
C THR A 5 64.30 -28.72 -15.97
N ARG A 6 63.82 -27.50 -15.68
CA ARG A 6 62.57 -27.30 -14.92
C ARG A 6 61.58 -26.54 -15.79
N ARG A 7 60.48 -27.22 -16.06
CA ARG A 7 59.27 -26.75 -16.73
C ARG A 7 58.65 -25.62 -15.90
N ALA A 8 58.31 -24.50 -16.53
CA ALA A 8 57.35 -23.55 -15.99
C ALA A 8 56.16 -23.52 -16.94
N ALA A 9 55.06 -24.16 -16.51
CA ALA A 9 53.76 -24.06 -17.15
C ALA A 9 53.16 -22.70 -16.79
N ALA A 10 52.94 -21.84 -17.78
CA ALA A 10 52.17 -20.62 -17.61
C ALA A 10 50.70 -20.94 -17.91
N ALA A 11 49.88 -21.00 -16.86
CA ALA A 11 48.43 -21.14 -16.97
C ALA A 11 47.83 -19.80 -17.45
N ALA A 12 47.14 -19.83 -18.59
CA ALA A 12 46.35 -18.71 -19.07
C ALA A 12 45.04 -18.64 -18.26
N LEU A 13 44.92 -17.62 -17.40
CA LEU A 13 43.70 -17.31 -16.68
C LEU A 13 42.79 -16.47 -17.59
N VAL A 14 41.74 -17.07 -18.13
CA VAL A 14 40.65 -16.36 -18.82
C VAL A 14 39.71 -15.83 -17.75
N VAL A 15 39.73 -14.51 -17.52
CA VAL A 15 38.76 -13.83 -16.66
C VAL A 15 37.54 -13.46 -17.52
N LEU A 16 36.47 -14.22 -17.37
CA LEU A 16 35.14 -13.89 -17.87
C LEU A 16 34.54 -12.80 -16.98
N ALA A 17 34.63 -11.55 -17.42
CA ALA A 17 33.91 -10.43 -16.80
C ALA A 17 32.43 -10.48 -17.24
N ALA A 18 31.59 -11.17 -16.48
CA ALA A 18 30.15 -11.02 -16.57
C ALA A 18 29.77 -9.68 -15.92
N GLY A 19 29.64 -8.63 -16.73
CA GLY A 19 29.08 -7.36 -16.29
C GLY A 19 27.60 -7.51 -16.00
N ALA A 20 27.23 -7.61 -14.73
CA ALA A 20 25.86 -7.45 -14.30
C ALA A 20 25.46 -5.99 -14.51
N VAL A 21 24.53 -5.73 -15.43
CA VAL A 21 23.85 -4.43 -15.53
C VAL A 21 22.96 -4.32 -14.30
N ALA A 22 23.43 -3.65 -13.26
CA ALA A 22 22.57 -3.22 -12.17
C ALA A 22 21.67 -2.12 -12.73
N LEU A 23 20.40 -2.44 -12.98
CA LEU A 23 19.40 -1.40 -13.20
C LEU A 23 19.35 -0.52 -11.95
N PRO A 24 19.30 0.81 -12.07
CA PRO A 24 19.13 1.67 -10.92
C PRO A 24 17.80 1.31 -10.25
N VAL A 25 17.85 0.88 -8.99
CA VAL A 25 16.66 0.82 -8.15
C VAL A 25 16.19 2.26 -8.01
N VAL A 26 15.08 2.60 -8.65
CA VAL A 26 14.53 3.95 -8.59
C VAL A 26 13.91 4.11 -7.20
N ALA A 27 14.34 5.14 -6.47
CA ALA A 27 13.71 5.51 -5.21
C ALA A 27 12.22 5.81 -5.46
N VAL A 28 11.34 5.15 -4.71
CA VAL A 28 9.89 5.39 -4.79
C VAL A 28 9.55 6.49 -3.79
N SER A 29 9.29 7.69 -4.28
CA SER A 29 8.89 8.84 -3.44
C SER A 29 7.39 8.86 -3.18
N GLU A 30 6.58 8.32 -4.09
CA GLU A 30 5.12 8.25 -4.01
C GLU A 30 4.64 6.81 -4.28
N PRO A 31 3.57 6.35 -3.61
CA PRO A 31 2.94 5.08 -3.95
C PRO A 31 2.51 5.07 -5.42
N ARG A 32 2.54 3.91 -6.06
CA ARG A 32 2.02 3.77 -7.43
C ARG A 32 0.49 3.94 -7.47
N ASP A 33 0.00 4.57 -8.52
CA ASP A 33 -1.43 4.67 -8.82
C ASP A 33 -1.93 3.53 -9.71
N ALA A 34 -1.04 2.83 -10.42
CA ALA A 34 -1.35 1.69 -11.30
C ALA A 34 -0.12 0.75 -11.42
N PRO A 35 -0.31 -0.53 -11.82
CA PRO A 35 0.81 -1.44 -12.09
C PRO A 35 1.68 -0.98 -13.27
N GLU A 36 3.00 -0.97 -13.09
CA GLU A 36 3.94 -0.68 -14.19
C GLU A 36 3.98 -1.82 -15.24
N ASP A 37 3.91 -3.07 -14.77
CA ASP A 37 3.78 -4.26 -15.62
C ASP A 37 2.36 -4.80 -15.49
N THR A 38 1.60 -4.71 -16.58
CA THR A 38 0.20 -5.12 -16.63
C THR A 38 0.02 -6.57 -17.07
N ARG A 39 1.09 -7.33 -17.31
CA ARG A 39 1.03 -8.72 -17.77
C ARG A 39 0.70 -9.67 -16.61
N PRO A 40 -0.21 -10.64 -16.81
CA PRO A 40 -0.60 -11.57 -15.77
C PRO A 40 0.50 -12.60 -15.45
N PRO A 41 0.64 -13.02 -14.17
CA PRO A 41 -0.09 -12.49 -13.02
C PRO A 41 0.51 -11.17 -12.50
N VAL A 42 -0.31 -10.12 -12.39
CA VAL A 42 0.08 -8.84 -11.82
C VAL A 42 0.11 -8.94 -10.29
N ARG A 43 1.17 -8.41 -9.68
CA ARG A 43 1.35 -8.41 -8.23
C ARG A 43 0.72 -7.18 -7.58
N VAL A 44 -0.15 -7.41 -6.60
CA VAL A 44 -0.77 -6.40 -5.74
C VAL A 44 -0.59 -6.78 -4.27
N TYR A 45 -0.62 -5.81 -3.38
CA TYR A 45 -0.42 -6.02 -1.94
C TYR A 45 -1.72 -5.90 -1.16
N VAL A 46 -1.82 -6.63 -0.06
CA VAL A 46 -2.93 -6.44 0.89
C VAL A 46 -2.95 -4.98 1.38
N SER A 47 -4.15 -4.41 1.44
CA SER A 47 -4.43 -3.00 1.77
C SER A 47 -3.93 -1.97 0.74
N GLU A 48 -3.43 -2.41 -0.42
CA GLU A 48 -3.13 -1.50 -1.54
C GLU A 48 -4.43 -1.04 -2.21
N THR A 49 -4.44 0.21 -2.69
CA THR A 49 -5.52 0.73 -3.56
C THR A 49 -4.90 1.36 -4.79
N LEU A 50 -5.31 0.91 -5.98
CA LEU A 50 -4.74 1.35 -7.27
C LEU A 50 -5.71 1.06 -8.45
N ASP A 51 -5.47 1.71 -9.59
CA ASP A 51 -6.16 1.43 -10.85
C ASP A 51 -5.56 0.17 -11.51
N ILE A 52 -6.39 -0.86 -11.69
CA ILE A 52 -6.06 -2.12 -12.37
C ILE A 52 -6.79 -2.29 -13.71
N SER A 53 -7.50 -1.27 -14.20
CA SER A 53 -8.32 -1.38 -15.41
C SER A 53 -7.53 -1.78 -16.67
N SER A 54 -6.25 -1.44 -16.69
CA SER A 54 -5.30 -1.78 -17.77
C SER A 54 -4.60 -3.14 -17.61
N VAL A 55 -4.83 -3.85 -16.49
CA VAL A 55 -4.27 -5.18 -16.26
C VAL A 55 -4.80 -6.14 -17.32
N GLN A 56 -3.89 -6.86 -17.97
CA GLN A 56 -4.23 -7.87 -18.96
C GLN A 56 -4.75 -9.13 -18.27
N LEU A 57 -5.80 -9.71 -18.85
CA LEU A 57 -6.29 -11.01 -18.44
C LEU A 57 -5.45 -12.11 -19.10
N SER A 58 -5.38 -13.26 -18.46
CA SER A 58 -4.54 -14.37 -18.85
C SER A 58 -5.10 -15.11 -20.07
N GLY A 59 -6.42 -15.18 -20.20
CA GLY A 59 -7.13 -15.78 -21.32
C GLY A 59 -7.15 -14.89 -22.55
N ASP A 60 -7.64 -13.65 -22.44
CA ASP A 60 -7.49 -12.57 -23.42
C ASP A 60 -8.13 -11.26 -22.90
N GLY A 61 -7.65 -10.10 -23.36
CA GLY A 61 -8.24 -8.79 -23.03
C GLY A 61 -7.67 -8.15 -21.77
N THR A 62 -8.45 -7.28 -21.13
CA THR A 62 -8.09 -6.53 -19.93
C THR A 62 -9.22 -6.53 -18.93
N VAL A 63 -8.92 -6.27 -17.66
CA VAL A 63 -9.92 -6.11 -16.60
C VAL A 63 -10.98 -5.05 -16.99
N GLY A 64 -10.57 -3.94 -17.63
CA GLY A 64 -11.50 -2.89 -18.05
C GLY A 64 -11.98 -2.05 -16.87
N THR A 65 -13.06 -1.29 -17.06
CA THR A 65 -13.57 -0.33 -16.04
C THR A 65 -14.87 -0.79 -15.39
N GLU A 66 -15.41 -1.93 -15.81
CA GLU A 66 -16.63 -2.48 -15.21
C GLU A 66 -16.27 -3.24 -13.93
N GLU A 67 -17.18 -3.23 -12.96
CA GLU A 67 -17.00 -3.95 -11.71
C GLU A 67 -16.61 -5.41 -11.99
N THR A 68 -15.48 -5.84 -11.43
CA THR A 68 -14.89 -7.15 -11.74
C THR A 68 -14.83 -8.01 -10.49
N THR A 69 -15.30 -9.25 -10.61
CA THR A 69 -15.18 -10.25 -9.54
C THR A 69 -14.00 -11.18 -9.81
N PHE A 70 -13.09 -11.26 -8.85
CA PHE A 70 -11.93 -12.13 -8.86
C PHE A 70 -12.17 -13.36 -7.98
N THR A 71 -11.88 -14.55 -8.52
CA THR A 71 -12.05 -15.83 -7.82
C THR A 71 -10.69 -16.49 -7.57
N ALA A 72 -10.52 -17.06 -6.38
CA ALA A 72 -9.27 -17.72 -6.01
C ALA A 72 -8.99 -18.95 -6.88
N VAL A 73 -7.78 -19.01 -7.45
CA VAL A 73 -7.30 -20.17 -8.19
C VAL A 73 -7.20 -21.38 -7.25
N GLY A 74 -7.80 -22.51 -7.63
CA GLY A 74 -7.81 -23.73 -6.82
C GLY A 74 -8.94 -23.82 -5.79
N GLY A 75 -9.89 -22.88 -5.83
CA GLY A 75 -11.04 -22.82 -4.93
C GLY A 75 -10.76 -21.99 -3.67
N GLY A 76 -11.69 -21.11 -3.32
CA GLY A 76 -11.53 -20.19 -2.19
C GLY A 76 -12.54 -19.06 -2.25
N GLU A 77 -12.30 -18.01 -1.46
CA GLU A 77 -13.11 -16.80 -1.44
C GLU A 77 -12.91 -15.99 -2.72
N SER A 78 -14.00 -15.41 -3.22
CA SER A 78 -13.98 -14.41 -4.28
C SER A 78 -14.14 -13.03 -3.67
N PHE A 79 -13.67 -12.01 -4.37
CA PHE A 79 -13.87 -10.61 -4.00
C PHE A 79 -14.17 -9.80 -5.25
N THR A 80 -14.82 -8.66 -5.07
CA THR A 80 -15.27 -7.79 -6.16
C THR A 80 -14.70 -6.39 -5.94
N VAL A 81 -14.23 -5.76 -7.02
CA VAL A 81 -13.63 -4.42 -6.98
C VAL A 81 -14.14 -3.57 -8.15
N ASP A 82 -14.12 -2.25 -7.95
CA ASP A 82 -14.09 -1.27 -9.04
C ASP A 82 -12.65 -1.23 -9.59
N PRO A 83 -12.39 -1.64 -10.84
CA PRO A 83 -11.03 -1.68 -11.36
C PRO A 83 -10.32 -0.33 -11.41
N THR A 84 -11.05 0.78 -11.51
CA THR A 84 -10.44 2.12 -11.60
C THR A 84 -9.92 2.61 -10.24
N ASN A 85 -10.34 1.97 -9.16
CA ASN A 85 -9.92 2.26 -7.79
C ASN A 85 -10.01 0.99 -6.94
N ALA A 86 -9.29 -0.06 -7.35
CA ALA A 86 -9.41 -1.38 -6.76
C ALA A 86 -8.73 -1.42 -5.39
N SER A 87 -9.51 -1.64 -4.34
CA SER A 87 -9.01 -1.83 -2.98
C SER A 87 -8.78 -3.31 -2.70
N PHE A 88 -7.58 -3.63 -2.22
CA PHE A 88 -7.17 -4.96 -1.79
C PHE A 88 -7.13 -5.09 -0.26
N ASP A 89 -7.86 -4.22 0.46
CA ASP A 89 -7.97 -4.33 1.91
C ASP A 89 -8.78 -5.56 2.32
N GLY A 90 -8.28 -6.28 3.33
CA GLY A 90 -8.89 -7.54 3.80
C GLY A 90 -8.87 -8.71 2.81
N VAL A 91 -8.41 -8.52 1.57
CA VAL A 91 -8.36 -9.58 0.56
C VAL A 91 -7.34 -10.66 0.98
N PRO A 92 -7.72 -11.95 1.00
CA PRO A 92 -6.78 -13.02 1.33
C PRO A 92 -5.58 -13.07 0.37
N VAL A 93 -4.46 -13.56 0.88
CA VAL A 93 -3.29 -13.78 0.01
C VAL A 93 -3.55 -14.97 -0.89
N GLY A 94 -3.18 -14.85 -2.17
CA GLY A 94 -3.42 -15.90 -3.14
C GLY A 94 -3.31 -15.43 -4.57
N SER A 95 -3.57 -16.36 -5.48
CA SER A 95 -3.67 -16.10 -6.91
C SER A 95 -5.14 -16.10 -7.32
N TYR A 96 -5.52 -15.16 -8.17
CA TYR A 96 -6.91 -14.91 -8.54
C TYR A 96 -7.05 -14.73 -10.03
N TYR A 97 -8.18 -15.21 -10.57
CA TYR A 97 -8.58 -15.00 -11.96
C TYR A 97 -9.88 -14.20 -11.99
N ALA A 98 -10.05 -13.33 -12.99
CA ALA A 98 -11.30 -12.62 -13.21
C ALA A 98 -12.38 -13.61 -13.67
N THR A 99 -13.58 -13.48 -13.12
CA THR A 99 -14.67 -14.46 -13.36
C THR A 99 -15.15 -14.44 -14.81
N ASP A 100 -15.01 -13.31 -15.50
CA ASP A 100 -15.33 -13.13 -16.91
C ASP A 100 -14.16 -13.41 -17.86
N ASP A 101 -12.99 -13.81 -17.34
CA ASP A 101 -11.90 -14.31 -18.19
C ASP A 101 -12.27 -15.65 -18.82
N SER A 102 -11.70 -15.91 -19.99
CA SER A 102 -11.90 -17.13 -20.77
C SER A 102 -11.20 -18.36 -20.18
N ASP A 103 -10.33 -18.18 -19.19
CA ASP A 103 -9.67 -19.26 -18.47
C ASP A 103 -9.55 -19.00 -16.95
N VAL A 104 -8.86 -19.91 -16.24
CA VAL A 104 -8.75 -19.91 -14.76
C VAL A 104 -7.30 -19.74 -14.28
N ARG A 105 -6.40 -19.30 -15.16
CA ARG A 105 -5.03 -18.96 -14.80
C ARG A 105 -5.03 -17.62 -14.07
N ALA A 106 -4.02 -17.41 -13.24
CA ALA A 106 -3.97 -16.24 -12.38
C ALA A 106 -3.75 -14.96 -13.20
N ASP A 107 -4.65 -13.99 -13.04
CA ASP A 107 -4.52 -12.62 -13.54
C ASP A 107 -3.84 -11.73 -12.51
N LEU A 108 -4.17 -11.95 -11.24
CA LEU A 108 -3.64 -11.23 -10.10
C LEU A 108 -2.99 -12.20 -9.10
N THR A 109 -1.98 -11.71 -8.39
CA THR A 109 -1.47 -12.34 -7.18
C THR A 109 -1.44 -11.31 -6.06
N VAL A 110 -2.27 -11.54 -5.04
CA VAL A 110 -2.34 -10.75 -3.81
C VAL A 110 -1.29 -11.28 -2.84
N VAL A 111 -0.34 -10.43 -2.47
CA VAL A 111 0.76 -10.80 -1.59
C VAL A 111 0.71 -10.00 -0.28
N ARG A 112 1.17 -10.63 0.81
CA ARG A 112 1.29 -9.92 2.08
C ARG A 112 2.53 -9.01 2.05
N PRO A 113 2.39 -7.70 2.23
CA PRO A 113 3.54 -6.82 2.39
C PRO A 113 4.26 -7.14 3.70
N GLN A 114 5.59 -7.08 3.69
CA GLN A 114 6.40 -7.38 4.87
C GLN A 114 7.50 -6.33 5.06
N VAL A 115 7.59 -5.79 6.27
CA VAL A 115 8.78 -5.10 6.77
C VAL A 115 9.60 -6.12 7.55
N TYR A 116 10.65 -6.66 6.91
CA TYR A 116 11.46 -7.76 7.44
C TYR A 116 12.26 -7.36 8.68
N SER A 117 12.84 -6.16 8.66
CA SER A 117 13.68 -5.68 9.75
C SER A 117 13.66 -4.17 9.84
N ILE A 118 13.70 -3.65 11.07
CA ILE A 118 14.06 -2.27 11.39
C ILE A 118 15.25 -2.37 12.35
N VAL A 119 16.36 -1.74 11.99
CA VAL A 119 17.56 -1.66 12.82
C VAL A 119 17.75 -0.21 13.24
N LEU A 120 17.84 -0.01 14.55
CA LEU A 120 18.07 1.26 15.20
C LEU A 120 19.52 1.35 15.63
N ARG A 121 20.21 2.43 15.25
CA ARG A 121 21.56 2.73 15.71
C ARG A 121 21.61 4.10 16.34
N ASP A 122 22.21 4.19 17.52
CA ASP A 122 22.42 5.47 18.20
C ASP A 122 23.53 6.30 17.54
N GLU A 123 23.86 7.46 18.10
CA GLU A 123 24.89 8.35 17.54
C GLU A 123 26.28 7.68 17.45
N ARG A 124 26.52 6.68 18.31
CA ARG A 124 27.75 5.88 18.37
C ARG A 124 27.73 4.70 17.41
N GLN A 125 26.68 4.58 16.60
CA GLN A 125 26.43 3.49 15.66
C GLN A 125 26.24 2.12 16.32
N GLU A 126 25.92 2.08 17.62
CA GLU A 126 25.62 0.84 18.34
C GLU A 126 24.18 0.42 18.07
N ASP A 127 23.94 -0.88 17.83
CA ASP A 127 22.58 -1.39 17.59
C ASP A 127 21.76 -1.40 18.88
N VAL A 128 20.77 -0.50 18.94
CA VAL A 128 19.90 -0.27 20.09
C VAL A 128 18.49 -0.82 19.89
N THR A 129 18.27 -1.62 18.84
CA THR A 129 16.95 -2.22 18.52
C THR A 129 16.46 -3.13 19.64
N GLY A 130 15.39 -2.74 20.32
CA GLY A 130 14.85 -3.46 21.49
C GLY A 130 15.76 -3.41 22.72
N ARG A 131 16.81 -2.58 22.72
CA ARG A 131 17.80 -2.47 23.79
C ARG A 131 17.70 -1.12 24.51
N SER A 132 18.59 -0.93 25.48
CA SER A 132 18.69 0.33 26.22
C SER A 132 19.89 1.15 25.77
N THR A 133 19.73 2.47 25.68
CA THR A 133 20.82 3.43 25.45
C THR A 133 20.72 4.60 26.43
N ASP A 134 21.77 5.39 26.56
CA ASP A 134 21.74 6.61 27.37
C ASP A 134 21.08 7.75 26.57
N ALA A 135 20.42 8.69 27.26
CA ALA A 135 19.77 9.83 26.61
C ALA A 135 20.73 10.58 25.69
N ALA A 136 21.93 10.88 26.17
CA ALA A 136 22.97 11.57 25.39
C ALA A 136 23.33 10.90 24.06
N ASN A 137 23.10 9.59 23.91
CA ASN A 137 23.44 8.89 22.67
C ASN A 137 22.28 8.89 21.65
N LEU A 138 21.05 9.24 22.06
CA LEU A 138 19.86 9.15 21.22
C LEU A 138 19.51 10.46 20.50
N ASP A 139 20.25 11.55 20.74
CA ASP A 139 20.08 12.85 20.06
C ASP A 139 20.00 12.70 18.53
N ARG A 140 20.71 11.69 18.01
CA ARG A 140 20.68 11.27 16.61
C ARG A 140 20.41 9.78 16.52
N LEU A 141 19.30 9.43 15.88
CA LEU A 141 18.89 8.04 15.65
C LEU A 141 18.99 7.69 14.18
N THR A 142 19.85 6.73 13.87
CA THR A 142 19.93 6.11 12.56
C THR A 142 18.92 4.95 12.46
N ILE A 143 18.14 4.92 11.40
CA ILE A 143 17.12 3.90 11.15
C ILE A 143 17.39 3.27 9.79
N ARG A 144 17.45 1.93 9.75
CA ARG A 144 17.58 1.15 8.51
C ARG A 144 16.49 0.10 8.44
N ALA A 145 15.78 0.03 7.31
CA ALA A 145 14.69 -0.91 7.13
C ALA A 145 14.85 -1.77 5.87
N ARG A 146 14.44 -3.03 5.95
CA ARG A 146 14.32 -3.94 4.80
C ARG A 146 12.87 -4.35 4.65
N TYR A 147 12.33 -4.26 3.44
CA TYR A 147 10.90 -4.47 3.18
C TYR A 147 10.65 -4.99 1.77
N SER A 148 9.51 -5.64 1.56
CA SER A 148 9.21 -6.42 0.35
C SER A 148 8.58 -5.63 -0.79
N PHE A 149 8.19 -4.38 -0.55
CA PHE A 149 7.33 -3.59 -1.44
C PHE A 149 7.98 -2.25 -1.85
N ALA A 150 9.30 -2.16 -1.75
CA ALA A 150 10.07 -0.95 -2.08
C ALA A 150 9.95 -0.49 -3.53
N ASP A 151 9.59 -1.38 -4.44
CA ASP A 151 9.42 -1.05 -5.86
C ASP A 151 8.06 -0.38 -6.16
N VAL A 152 7.14 -0.36 -5.18
CA VAL A 152 5.75 0.11 -5.40
C VAL A 152 5.28 1.14 -4.39
N ASP A 153 5.89 1.18 -3.20
CA ASP A 153 5.57 2.13 -2.14
C ASP A 153 6.80 2.37 -1.25
N ARG A 154 6.78 3.50 -0.55
CA ARG A 154 7.78 3.87 0.46
C ARG A 154 7.33 3.47 1.86
N LEU A 155 8.24 3.57 2.82
CA LEU A 155 7.89 3.57 4.24
C LEU A 155 7.85 5.00 4.78
N ASP A 156 6.76 5.36 5.43
CA ASP A 156 6.68 6.50 6.34
C ASP A 156 7.06 6.01 7.75
N VAL A 157 8.04 6.68 8.36
CA VAL A 157 8.61 6.35 9.66
C VAL A 157 8.19 7.40 10.68
N SER A 158 7.63 6.97 11.80
CA SER A 158 7.34 7.82 12.96
C SER A 158 8.09 7.35 14.19
N VAL A 159 8.59 8.32 14.97
CA VAL A 159 9.23 8.11 16.26
C VAL A 159 8.36 8.77 17.31
N VAL A 160 7.78 7.95 18.18
CA VAL A 160 6.93 8.37 19.28
C VAL A 160 7.70 8.22 20.60
N ASP A 161 7.70 9.29 21.39
CA ASP A 161 8.39 9.36 22.67
C ASP A 161 7.63 8.63 23.79
N PRO A 162 8.19 8.55 25.01
CA PRO A 162 7.54 7.90 26.14
C PRO A 162 6.23 8.59 26.60
N SER A 163 6.02 9.86 26.25
CA SER A 163 4.79 10.60 26.56
C SER A 163 3.66 10.31 25.56
N GLY A 164 4.00 9.71 24.42
CA GLY A 164 3.07 9.45 23.31
C GLY A 164 3.11 10.53 22.23
N ALA A 165 4.01 11.51 22.33
CA ALA A 165 4.17 12.55 21.31
C ALA A 165 5.04 12.04 20.16
N GLU A 166 4.65 12.33 18.93
CA GLU A 166 5.50 12.13 17.75
C GLU A 166 6.59 13.20 17.74
N VAL A 167 7.85 12.77 17.89
CA VAL A 167 9.01 13.67 18.01
C VAL A 167 9.86 13.73 16.75
N ALA A 168 9.74 12.73 15.87
CA ALA A 168 10.40 12.74 14.57
C ALA A 168 9.64 11.92 13.55
N THR A 169 9.71 12.35 12.29
CA THR A 169 9.22 11.60 11.13
C THR A 169 10.28 11.57 10.04
N ALA A 170 10.24 10.53 9.22
CA ALA A 170 11.12 10.38 8.07
C ALA A 170 10.52 9.44 7.04
N ARG A 171 11.21 9.31 5.89
CA ARG A 171 10.81 8.45 4.79
C ARG A 171 11.95 7.54 4.38
N ILE A 172 11.64 6.27 4.12
CA ILE A 172 12.55 5.32 3.49
C ILE A 172 11.96 4.95 2.14
N THR A 173 12.65 5.32 1.06
CA THR A 173 12.21 5.21 -0.34
C THR A 173 12.90 4.07 -1.09
N GLU A 174 13.89 3.43 -0.47
CA GLU A 174 14.63 2.30 -1.04
C GLU A 174 14.73 1.16 -0.01
N ASN A 175 14.64 -0.08 -0.49
CA ASN A 175 14.88 -1.25 0.36
C ASN A 175 16.32 -1.22 0.88
N ASP A 176 16.46 -1.41 2.20
CA ASP A 176 17.76 -1.43 2.91
C ASP A 176 18.42 -0.04 3.06
N GLN A 177 17.69 1.04 2.75
CA GLN A 177 18.14 2.41 2.98
C GLN A 177 18.36 2.69 4.46
N GLN A 178 19.36 3.52 4.73
CA GLN A 178 19.65 4.07 6.04
C GLN A 178 19.32 5.56 6.06
N ILE A 179 18.51 5.98 7.01
CA ILE A 179 18.15 7.37 7.26
C ILE A 179 18.59 7.77 8.68
N THR A 180 18.59 9.06 8.95
CA THR A 180 18.93 9.60 10.27
C THR A 180 17.90 10.65 10.65
N VAL A 181 17.43 10.58 11.90
CA VAL A 181 16.51 11.55 12.49
C VAL A 181 17.14 12.13 13.75
N ASP A 182 16.90 13.41 13.99
CA ASP A 182 17.31 14.06 15.23
C ASP A 182 16.16 13.97 16.26
N ILE A 183 16.49 13.63 17.50
CA ILE A 183 15.54 13.53 18.62
C ILE A 183 16.04 14.49 19.70
N PRO A 184 15.54 15.74 19.74
CA PRO A 184 16.05 16.73 20.68
C PRO A 184 15.68 16.36 22.12
N ASP A 185 16.64 16.53 23.03
CA ASP A 185 16.46 16.38 24.48
C ASP A 185 15.73 15.08 24.88
N PRO A 186 16.25 13.89 24.50
CA PRO A 186 15.56 12.63 24.68
C PRO A 186 15.33 12.34 26.17
N THR A 187 14.07 12.07 26.51
CA THR A 187 13.64 11.82 27.89
C THR A 187 13.74 10.34 28.25
N PRO A 188 13.97 9.97 29.52
CA PRO A 188 13.97 8.57 29.92
C PRO A 188 12.63 7.88 29.67
N GLY A 189 12.66 6.69 29.08
CA GLY A 189 11.45 5.92 28.80
C GLY A 189 11.57 5.04 27.56
N ILE A 190 10.43 4.58 27.03
CA ILE A 190 10.39 3.74 25.83
C ILE A 190 9.98 4.60 24.64
N TYR A 191 10.86 4.68 23.65
CA TYR A 191 10.54 5.22 22.34
C TYR A 191 10.01 4.10 21.45
N ARG A 192 8.98 4.40 20.67
CA ARG A 192 8.37 3.51 19.67
C ARG A 192 8.69 4.06 18.29
N ILE A 193 9.33 3.23 17.47
CA ILE A 193 9.65 3.56 16.09
C ILE A 193 8.78 2.66 15.23
N THR A 194 7.88 3.27 14.46
CA THR A 194 7.00 2.56 13.53
C THR A 194 7.40 2.91 12.12
N ALA A 195 7.61 1.91 11.27
CA ALA A 195 7.70 2.08 9.83
C ALA A 195 6.46 1.43 9.21
N SER A 196 5.70 2.19 8.43
CA SER A 196 4.49 1.73 7.73
C SER A 196 4.59 2.08 6.26
N GLY A 197 4.06 1.22 5.38
CA GLY A 197 3.80 1.61 3.99
C GLY A 197 2.94 2.87 3.95
N SER A 198 3.22 3.77 3.00
CA SER A 198 2.46 5.02 2.87
C SER A 198 1.05 4.78 2.35
N ASN A 199 0.86 3.79 1.47
CA ASN A 199 -0.46 3.36 0.97
C ASN A 199 -0.67 1.85 1.19
N ILE A 200 0.38 1.10 1.53
CA ILE A 200 0.31 -0.33 1.85
C ILE A 200 0.36 -0.51 3.37
N GLU A 201 -0.74 -0.19 4.06
CA GLU A 201 -0.80 -0.11 5.52
C GLU A 201 -0.57 -1.46 6.21
N ALA A 202 -0.96 -2.58 5.58
CA ALA A 202 -0.66 -3.92 6.08
C ALA A 202 0.86 -4.18 6.17
N GLY A 203 1.67 -3.40 5.44
CA GLY A 203 3.12 -3.42 5.45
C GLY A 203 3.70 -2.53 6.54
N ASN A 204 3.50 -2.88 7.82
CA ASN A 204 4.05 -2.10 8.93
C ASN A 204 4.87 -2.96 9.90
N ARG A 205 5.73 -2.29 10.67
CA ARG A 205 6.45 -2.87 11.80
C ARG A 205 6.81 -1.81 12.82
N THR A 206 6.67 -2.15 14.10
CA THR A 206 7.12 -1.32 15.21
C THR A 206 8.28 -2.00 15.95
N VAL A 207 9.30 -1.22 16.28
CA VAL A 207 10.38 -1.59 17.19
C VAL A 207 10.50 -0.53 18.29
N THR A 208 11.28 -0.82 19.32
CA THR A 208 11.46 0.10 20.45
C THR A 208 12.93 0.30 20.79
N VAL A 209 13.23 1.39 21.47
CA VAL A 209 14.49 1.60 22.20
C VAL A 209 14.15 2.20 23.56
N ARG A 210 14.85 1.75 24.60
CA ARG A 210 14.66 2.28 25.96
C ARG A 210 15.76 3.28 26.29
N VAL A 211 15.40 4.53 26.55
CA VAL A 211 16.33 5.54 27.06
C VAL A 211 16.47 5.36 28.57
N ARG A 212 17.71 5.24 29.04
CA ARG A 212 18.07 5.13 30.45
C ARG A 212 18.04 6.50 31.13
N GLY A 213 17.65 6.48 32.40
CA GLY A 213 17.60 7.64 33.29
C GLY A 213 16.51 7.44 34.33
N GLN A 214 16.60 8.18 35.44
CA GLN A 214 15.45 8.31 36.32
C GLN A 214 14.43 9.19 35.60
N VAL A 215 13.24 8.65 35.32
CA VAL A 215 12.07 9.53 35.22
C VAL A 215 12.07 10.26 36.55
N ALA A 216 12.24 11.58 36.54
CA ALA A 216 12.03 12.36 37.74
C ALA A 216 10.55 12.19 38.08
N THR A 217 10.21 11.15 38.85
CA THR A 217 9.01 11.17 39.68
C THR A 217 9.16 12.47 40.44
N ALA A 218 8.27 13.42 40.19
CA ALA A 218 8.26 14.68 40.91
C ALA A 218 8.48 14.35 42.40
N SER A 219 9.67 14.68 42.91
CA SER A 219 9.97 14.54 44.33
C SER A 219 8.89 15.37 44.98
N ALA A 220 8.01 14.74 45.77
CA ALA A 220 6.96 15.44 46.49
C ALA A 220 7.61 16.66 47.14
N THR A 221 7.27 17.85 46.65
CA THR A 221 7.75 19.09 47.23
C THR A 221 7.37 19.02 48.70
N ALA A 222 8.37 19.08 49.60
CA ALA A 222 8.14 19.05 51.03
C ALA A 222 7.06 20.08 51.34
N THR A 223 5.89 19.60 51.77
CA THR A 223 4.78 20.46 52.16
C THR A 223 5.27 21.28 53.34
N ALA A 224 5.41 22.59 53.16
CA ALA A 224 5.67 23.50 54.27
C ALA A 224 4.58 23.27 55.34
N THR A 225 4.99 23.00 56.57
CA THR A 225 4.08 22.83 57.69
C THR A 225 3.36 24.15 57.94
N VAL A 226 2.13 24.29 57.45
CA VAL A 226 1.28 25.45 57.69
C VAL A 226 0.67 25.32 59.09
N THR A 227 1.03 26.24 59.97
CA THR A 227 0.36 26.49 61.26
C THR A 227 -1.14 26.64 61.05
N ALA A 228 -1.94 25.89 61.80
CA ALA A 228 -3.40 25.85 61.67
C ALA A 228 -4.03 27.25 61.80
N ALA A 229 -4.70 27.70 60.74
CA ALA A 229 -5.62 28.83 60.75
C ALA A 229 -7.04 28.35 61.11
N PRO A 230 -7.88 29.17 61.76
CA PRO A 230 -9.19 28.77 62.25
C PRO A 230 -10.12 28.29 61.13
N THR A 231 -10.82 27.19 61.43
CA THR A 231 -11.81 26.52 60.58
C THR A 231 -12.96 27.46 60.23
N THR A 232 -13.12 27.78 58.95
CA THR A 232 -14.36 28.36 58.42
C THR A 232 -15.37 27.25 58.14
N THR A 233 -16.58 27.41 58.66
CA THR A 233 -17.72 26.52 58.42
C THR A 233 -18.04 26.48 56.92
N PRO A 234 -18.22 25.30 56.30
CA PRO A 234 -18.57 25.21 54.89
C PRO A 234 -19.99 25.73 54.66
N THR A 235 -20.11 26.80 53.87
CA THR A 235 -21.39 27.24 53.30
C THR A 235 -21.82 26.22 52.25
N ALA A 236 -23.05 25.71 52.34
CA ALA A 236 -23.60 24.74 51.41
C ALA A 236 -23.50 25.25 49.96
N THR A 237 -22.84 24.47 49.11
CA THR A 237 -22.80 24.70 47.66
C THR A 237 -24.18 24.37 47.08
N PRO A 238 -24.80 25.26 46.29
CA PRO A 238 -26.08 24.96 45.66
C PRO A 238 -25.93 23.77 44.69
N GLU A 239 -26.87 22.84 44.82
CA GLU A 239 -27.00 21.64 43.98
C GLU A 239 -27.18 22.03 42.50
N PRO A 240 -26.50 21.34 41.56
CA PRO A 240 -26.62 21.65 40.14
C PRO A 240 -28.05 21.40 39.65
N THR A 241 -28.68 22.44 39.11
CA THR A 241 -29.99 22.36 38.45
C THR A 241 -29.90 21.40 37.26
N PRO A 242 -30.80 20.41 37.12
CA PRO A 242 -30.76 19.47 36.00
C PRO A 242 -30.96 20.24 34.69
N THR A 243 -30.00 20.06 33.78
CA THR A 243 -30.08 20.61 32.42
C THR A 243 -31.06 19.75 31.61
N ALA A 244 -32.05 20.37 30.99
CA ALA A 244 -33.05 19.66 30.19
C ALA A 244 -32.38 18.93 29.02
N THR A 245 -32.60 17.62 28.96
CA THR A 245 -32.18 16.77 27.83
C THR A 245 -32.90 17.22 26.55
N PRO A 246 -32.19 17.48 25.44
CA PRO A 246 -32.84 17.84 24.20
C PRO A 246 -33.70 16.69 23.70
N THR A 247 -34.98 16.97 23.47
CA THR A 247 -35.94 16.06 22.84
C THR A 247 -35.49 15.80 21.40
N ALA A 248 -35.36 14.53 21.01
CA ALA A 248 -35.03 14.16 19.64
C ALA A 248 -36.09 14.70 18.66
N THR A 249 -35.64 15.54 17.72
CA THR A 249 -36.46 15.98 16.59
C THR A 249 -36.71 14.76 15.69
N PRO A 250 -37.96 14.44 15.33
CA PRO A 250 -38.24 13.32 14.43
C PRO A 250 -37.59 13.55 13.06
N GLU A 251 -36.91 12.51 12.58
CA GLU A 251 -36.31 12.45 11.24
C GLU A 251 -37.43 12.50 10.17
N PRO A 252 -37.26 13.27 9.08
CA PRO A 252 -38.24 13.33 8.02
C PRO A 252 -38.40 11.97 7.34
N THR A 253 -39.62 11.45 7.34
CA THR A 253 -39.98 10.24 6.61
C THR A 253 -39.68 10.43 5.12
N PRO A 254 -38.97 9.50 4.45
CA PRO A 254 -38.71 9.61 3.02
C PRO A 254 -40.03 9.58 2.23
N THR A 255 -40.30 10.65 1.50
CA THR A 255 -41.41 10.71 0.55
C THR A 255 -41.10 9.78 -0.63
N ALA A 256 -41.97 8.80 -0.87
CA ALA A 256 -41.85 7.91 -2.03
C ALA A 256 -41.78 8.74 -3.32
N THR A 257 -40.70 8.55 -4.07
CA THR A 257 -40.55 9.12 -5.41
C THR A 257 -41.51 8.38 -6.34
N PRO A 258 -42.37 9.08 -7.11
CA PRO A 258 -43.29 8.41 -8.02
C PRO A 258 -42.52 7.61 -9.08
N GLU A 259 -42.91 6.36 -9.24
CA GLU A 259 -42.42 5.46 -10.29
C GLU A 259 -42.73 6.06 -11.67
N PRO A 260 -41.77 6.04 -12.62
CA PRO A 260 -42.01 6.56 -13.96
C PRO A 260 -43.08 5.70 -14.66
N THR A 261 -44.18 6.33 -15.07
CA THR A 261 -45.20 5.71 -15.92
C THR A 261 -44.54 5.19 -17.21
N PRO A 262 -44.66 3.90 -17.55
CA PRO A 262 -44.12 3.39 -18.81
C PRO A 262 -44.78 4.11 -19.98
N THR A 263 -43.96 4.78 -20.79
CA THR A 263 -44.39 5.33 -22.07
C THR A 263 -44.59 4.19 -23.03
N ALA A 264 -45.80 4.04 -23.57
CA ALA A 264 -46.10 3.01 -24.57
C ALA A 264 -45.20 3.20 -25.80
N THR A 265 -44.35 2.21 -26.08
CA THR A 265 -43.62 2.11 -27.33
C THR A 265 -44.62 2.03 -28.48
N PRO A 266 -44.55 2.88 -29.51
CA PRO A 266 -45.43 2.76 -30.65
C PRO A 266 -45.18 1.43 -31.36
N THR A 267 -46.21 0.59 -31.41
CA THR A 267 -46.26 -0.62 -32.22
C THR A 267 -45.91 -0.28 -33.66
N ALA A 268 -44.83 -0.88 -34.18
CA ALA A 268 -44.54 -0.85 -35.59
C ALA A 268 -45.71 -1.52 -36.32
N GLY A 269 -46.50 -0.71 -37.03
CA GLY A 269 -47.48 -1.21 -37.98
C GLY A 269 -46.74 -1.93 -39.09
N THR A 270 -46.73 -3.27 -39.03
CA THR A 270 -46.44 -4.09 -40.20
C THR A 270 -47.67 -4.03 -41.10
N THR A 271 -47.69 -3.07 -42.02
CA THR A 271 -48.51 -3.21 -43.22
C THR A 271 -47.91 -4.37 -44.00
N ALA A 272 -48.63 -5.49 -43.98
CA ALA A 272 -48.39 -6.57 -44.90
C ALA A 272 -48.60 -6.03 -46.32
N ASP A 273 -47.53 -5.99 -47.10
CA ASP A 273 -47.65 -6.07 -48.55
C ASP A 273 -46.60 -7.06 -49.07
N GLU A 274 -47.06 -7.87 -49.99
CA GLU A 274 -46.57 -9.20 -50.32
C GLU A 274 -45.26 -9.18 -51.13
N GLY A 275 -44.35 -10.14 -50.89
CA GLY A 275 -43.33 -10.51 -51.88
C GLY A 275 -42.01 -11.09 -51.33
N PRO A 276 -41.58 -12.30 -51.77
CA PRO A 276 -40.36 -12.94 -51.27
C PRO A 276 -39.10 -12.47 -52.04
N GLY A 277 -38.06 -12.02 -51.34
CA GLY A 277 -36.79 -11.66 -51.99
C GLY A 277 -35.64 -11.39 -51.02
N PHE A 278 -34.65 -12.27 -51.03
CA PHE A 278 -33.41 -12.26 -50.24
C PHE A 278 -32.55 -11.00 -50.48
N GLY A 279 -32.17 -10.30 -49.41
CA GLY A 279 -31.44 -9.02 -49.47
C GLY A 279 -30.11 -8.95 -48.69
N VAL A 280 -29.30 -10.03 -48.68
CA VAL A 280 -27.99 -10.08 -47.96
C VAL A 280 -26.76 -9.92 -48.87
N VAL A 281 -26.84 -9.32 -50.08
CA VAL A 281 -25.71 -9.42 -51.05
C VAL A 281 -25.10 -8.08 -51.54
N ALA A 282 -25.57 -6.91 -51.09
CA ALA A 282 -25.11 -5.64 -51.70
C ALA A 282 -23.87 -4.97 -51.08
N ALA A 283 -23.14 -5.57 -50.12
CA ALA A 283 -21.99 -4.92 -49.47
C ALA A 283 -20.61 -5.60 -49.67
N LEU A 284 -20.53 -6.80 -50.27
CA LEU A 284 -19.27 -7.57 -50.35
C LEU A 284 -18.56 -7.57 -51.72
N LEU A 285 -19.11 -6.92 -52.76
CA LEU A 285 -18.46 -6.84 -54.09
C LEU A 285 -17.78 -5.50 -54.41
N ALA A 286 -17.77 -4.54 -53.47
CA ALA A 286 -17.08 -3.27 -53.66
C ALA A 286 -15.63 -3.23 -53.14
N LEU A 287 -15.21 -4.18 -52.28
CA LEU A 287 -13.83 -4.21 -51.72
C LEU A 287 -12.84 -5.11 -52.48
N LEU A 288 -13.31 -5.98 -53.37
CA LEU A 288 -12.44 -6.88 -54.14
C LEU A 288 -11.87 -6.27 -55.43
N ALA A 289 -12.39 -5.13 -55.89
CA ALA A 289 -11.88 -4.42 -57.07
C ALA A 289 -10.70 -3.46 -56.78
N VAL A 290 -10.49 -3.05 -55.52
CA VAL A 290 -9.39 -2.14 -55.13
C VAL A 290 -8.09 -2.90 -54.79
N ALA A 291 -8.17 -4.18 -54.44
CA ALA A 291 -7.00 -4.99 -54.09
C ALA A 291 -6.20 -5.53 -55.29
N LEU A 292 -6.77 -5.57 -56.51
CA LEU A 292 -6.08 -6.10 -57.70
C LEU A 292 -5.49 -5.03 -58.63
N LEU A 293 -5.70 -3.73 -58.37
CA LEU A 293 -5.11 -2.64 -59.17
C LEU A 293 -3.81 -2.06 -58.58
N GLY A 294 -3.42 -2.47 -57.36
CA GLY A 294 -2.21 -1.99 -56.68
C GLY A 294 -0.91 -2.74 -57.00
N ARG A 295 -0.96 -3.88 -57.71
CA ARG A 295 0.23 -4.76 -57.90
C ARG A 295 0.87 -4.72 -59.29
N ARG A 296 0.64 -3.66 -60.08
CA ARG A 296 1.25 -3.55 -61.43
C ARG A 296 1.95 -2.24 -61.76
N ARG A 297 2.36 -1.45 -60.76
CA ARG A 297 3.34 -0.36 -60.94
C ARG A 297 4.26 -0.21 -59.73
N ARG A 298 5.29 -1.04 -59.69
CA ARG A 298 6.70 -0.68 -59.42
C ARG A 298 7.56 -1.87 -59.79
#